data_AF-A0A7W1L465-F1
#
_entry.id   AF-A0A7W1L465-F1
#
_cell.length_a   1.000
_cell.length_b   1.000
_cell.length_c   1.000
_cell.angle_alpha   90.00
_cell.angle_beta   90.00
_cell.angle_gamma   90.00
#
_symmetry.space_group_name_H-M   'P 1'
#
loop_
_entity.id
_entity.type
_entity.pdbx_description
1 polymer ?
#
loop_
_entity_poly.entity_id
_entity_poly.type
_entity_poly.pdbx_seq_one_letter_code
_entity_poly.pdbx_strand_id
1 'polypeptide(L)'
;RQVARIDAGVFQERLKTMLPQYRPLLQDAQAATGIEWRLLAAVAYQESQWNPVATSETGVRGIMQITEETARHLGVADRLDPKVSILAGARYLQDLKTKLPARITEPDRTWLALAAFNIGVAHLEDARILAQKRKGNPDLWSDVKKVLPLLALPEYHEQAKYGYARGGMPVVFVDRVRGYYDILLRHEPAFKPRLRAFPSEVSR
;
A
#
# COMPACT_ATOMS: atom_id res chain seq x y z
N ARG A 1 12.41 4.47 18.69
CA ARG A 1 13.33 3.54 17.96
C ARG A 1 13.39 4.04 16.52
N GLN A 2 14.57 4.47 16.06
CA GLN A 2 14.78 5.13 14.77
C GLN A 2 14.39 4.20 13.61
N VAL A 3 13.43 4.63 12.78
CA VAL A 3 13.19 4.04 11.45
C VAL A 3 14.47 4.29 10.64
N ALA A 4 14.99 3.26 9.97
CA ALA A 4 16.17 3.38 9.10
C ALA A 4 15.99 4.61 8.18
N ARG A 5 16.95 5.53 8.25
CA ARG A 5 16.89 6.82 7.56
C ARG A 5 16.69 6.54 6.08
N ILE A 6 15.60 7.06 5.50
CA ILE A 6 15.40 7.05 4.06
C ILE A 6 16.68 7.62 3.44
N ASP A 7 17.28 6.89 2.50
CA ASP A 7 18.36 7.44 1.68
C ASP A 7 17.75 8.48 0.74
N ALA A 8 17.59 9.69 1.28
CA ALA A 8 16.93 10.79 0.62
C ALA A 8 17.70 11.22 -0.64
N GLY A 9 19.02 11.02 -0.67
CA GLY A 9 19.85 11.31 -1.84
C GLY A 9 19.53 10.36 -2.99
N VAL A 10 19.59 9.05 -2.75
CA VAL A 10 19.28 8.05 -3.79
C VAL A 10 17.84 8.16 -4.26
N PHE A 11 16.89 8.40 -3.35
CA PHE A 11 15.49 8.58 -3.74
C PHE A 11 15.28 9.83 -4.59
N GLN A 12 15.88 10.97 -4.23
CA GLN A 12 15.80 12.20 -5.02
C GLN A 12 16.42 12.06 -6.41
N GLU A 13 17.51 11.33 -6.53
CA GLU A 13 18.11 11.04 -7.84
C GLU A 13 17.14 10.23 -8.72
N ARG A 14 16.52 9.18 -8.15
CA ARG A 14 15.55 8.36 -8.87
C ARG A 14 14.25 9.10 -9.19
N LEU A 15 13.84 10.06 -8.38
CA LEU A 15 12.71 10.96 -8.72
C LEU A 15 12.97 11.70 -10.03
N LYS A 16 14.21 12.08 -10.31
CA LYS A 16 14.58 12.79 -11.54
C LYS A 16 14.79 11.83 -12.72
N THR A 17 15.39 10.67 -12.47
CA THR A 17 15.87 9.78 -13.54
C THR A 17 14.90 8.65 -13.91
N MET A 18 14.13 8.14 -12.95
CA MET A 18 13.26 6.95 -13.16
C MET A 18 11.77 7.30 -13.12
N LEU A 19 11.31 8.07 -12.14
CA LEU A 19 9.88 8.38 -11.98
C LEU A 19 9.21 8.92 -13.25
N PRO A 20 9.82 9.80 -14.08
CA PRO A 20 9.18 10.32 -15.27
C PRO A 20 8.70 9.24 -16.25
N GLN A 21 9.35 8.07 -16.29
CA GLN A 21 8.98 6.95 -17.16
C GLN A 21 7.68 6.27 -16.72
N TYR A 22 7.40 6.25 -15.41
CA TYR A 22 6.24 5.60 -14.81
C TYR A 22 5.12 6.56 -14.43
N ARG A 23 5.40 7.87 -14.38
CA ARG A 23 4.44 8.92 -13.99
C ARG A 23 3.11 8.82 -14.77
N PRO A 24 3.10 8.66 -16.12
CA PRO A 24 1.85 8.52 -16.86
C PRO A 24 1.04 7.30 -16.40
N LEU A 25 1.69 6.15 -16.19
CA LEU A 25 1.03 4.90 -15.77
C LEU A 25 0.44 5.02 -14.36
N LEU A 26 1.14 5.70 -13.45
CA LEU A 26 0.67 5.99 -12.10
C LEU A 26 -0.53 6.94 -12.11
N GLN A 27 -0.52 7.95 -12.99
CA GLN A 27 -1.63 8.89 -13.15
C GLN A 27 -2.86 8.23 -13.78
N ASP A 28 -2.67 7.34 -14.76
CA ASP A 28 -3.73 6.51 -15.33
C ASP A 28 -4.36 5.60 -14.28
N ALA A 29 -3.52 4.97 -13.43
CA ALA A 29 -4.00 4.16 -12.32
C ALA A 29 -4.78 4.98 -11.28
N GLN A 30 -4.35 6.22 -10.98
CA GLN A 30 -5.15 7.14 -10.18
C GLN A 30 -6.50 7.43 -10.85
N ALA A 31 -6.52 7.73 -12.14
CA ALA A 31 -7.77 8.00 -12.85
C ALA A 31 -8.75 6.82 -12.79
N ALA A 32 -8.22 5.59 -12.87
CA ALA A 32 -9.02 4.37 -12.84
C ALA A 32 -9.51 3.96 -11.43
N THR A 33 -8.77 4.28 -10.37
CA THR A 33 -9.02 3.74 -9.01
C THR A 33 -9.30 4.80 -7.94
N GLY A 34 -9.03 6.07 -8.23
CA GLY A 34 -9.08 7.16 -7.25
C GLY A 34 -7.94 7.14 -6.23
N ILE A 35 -7.01 6.17 -6.27
CA ILE A 35 -5.84 6.16 -5.40
C ILE A 35 -4.82 7.17 -5.91
N GLU A 36 -4.39 8.09 -5.06
CA GLU A 36 -3.50 9.18 -5.43
C GLU A 36 -2.15 8.68 -6.00
N TRP A 37 -1.72 9.25 -7.12
CA TRP A 37 -0.63 8.70 -7.94
C TRP A 37 0.73 8.80 -7.25
N ARG A 38 0.96 9.81 -6.41
CA ARG A 38 2.20 9.95 -5.60
C ARG A 38 2.18 8.92 -4.47
N LEU A 39 1.03 8.57 -3.92
CA LEU A 39 0.94 7.43 -3.00
C LEU A 39 1.27 6.12 -3.71
N LEU A 40 0.73 5.88 -4.91
CA LEU A 40 1.08 4.70 -5.72
C LEU A 40 2.58 4.67 -6.05
N ALA A 41 3.17 5.83 -6.38
CA ALA A 41 4.60 5.94 -6.66
C ALA A 41 5.44 5.58 -5.43
N ALA A 42 5.03 6.03 -4.24
CA ALA A 42 5.69 5.70 -2.97
C ALA A 42 5.62 4.20 -2.65
N VAL A 43 4.47 3.57 -2.87
CA VAL A 43 4.31 2.11 -2.73
C VAL A 43 5.22 1.37 -3.72
N ALA A 44 5.16 1.70 -5.01
CA ALA A 44 5.99 1.09 -6.04
C ALA A 44 7.50 1.22 -5.74
N TYR A 45 7.91 2.36 -5.16
CA TYR A 45 9.30 2.55 -4.77
C TYR A 45 9.68 1.68 -3.57
N GLN A 46 8.81 1.58 -2.57
CA GLN A 46 9.05 0.70 -1.43
C GLN A 46 9.11 -0.78 -1.84
N GLU A 47 8.30 -1.19 -2.82
CA GLU A 47 8.21 -2.57 -3.27
C GLU A 47 9.40 -3.00 -4.14
N SER A 48 9.71 -2.24 -5.20
CA SER A 48 10.73 -2.63 -6.17
C SER A 48 11.74 -1.55 -6.52
N GLN A 49 11.66 -0.39 -5.87
CA GLN A 49 12.42 0.79 -6.25
C GLN A 49 12.18 1.21 -7.72
N TRP A 50 10.94 1.01 -8.20
CA TRP A 50 10.52 1.19 -9.59
C TRP A 50 11.22 0.29 -10.62
N ASN A 51 11.68 -0.90 -10.20
CA ASN A 51 12.12 -1.93 -11.11
C ASN A 51 10.92 -2.78 -11.60
N PRO A 52 10.57 -2.78 -12.90
CA PRO A 52 9.43 -3.53 -13.43
C PRO A 52 9.69 -5.04 -13.52
N VAL A 53 10.95 -5.46 -13.56
CA VAL A 53 11.33 -6.87 -13.65
C VAL A 53 11.78 -7.46 -12.31
N ALA A 54 11.52 -6.75 -11.20
CA ALA A 54 11.88 -7.22 -9.86
C ALA A 54 11.17 -8.55 -9.53
N THR A 55 11.93 -9.49 -8.99
CA THR A 55 11.46 -10.78 -8.51
C THR A 55 11.99 -11.02 -7.09
N SER A 56 11.28 -11.86 -6.34
CA SER A 56 11.65 -12.24 -4.98
C SER A 56 11.57 -13.76 -4.80
N GLU A 57 12.26 -14.26 -3.77
CA GLU A 57 12.19 -15.67 -3.35
C GLU A 57 10.79 -16.06 -2.86
N THR A 58 10.00 -15.10 -2.36
CA THR A 58 8.63 -15.32 -1.90
C THR A 58 7.61 -15.32 -3.05
N GLY A 59 8.06 -15.17 -4.29
CA GLY A 59 7.22 -15.28 -5.48
C GLY A 59 6.44 -14.03 -5.87
N VAL A 60 6.64 -12.90 -5.18
CA VAL A 60 6.14 -11.58 -5.65
C VAL A 60 6.98 -11.07 -6.82
N ARG A 61 6.33 -10.39 -7.77
CA ARG A 61 6.94 -9.93 -9.03
C ARG A 61 6.42 -8.56 -9.47
N GLY A 62 7.23 -7.84 -10.22
CA GLY A 62 6.83 -6.60 -10.88
C GLY A 62 7.07 -5.34 -10.07
N ILE A 63 6.72 -4.19 -10.65
CA ILE A 63 6.96 -2.89 -10.02
C ILE A 63 6.17 -2.68 -8.71
N MET A 64 5.04 -3.37 -8.56
CA MET A 64 4.21 -3.35 -7.34
C MET A 64 4.37 -4.61 -6.49
N GLN A 65 5.30 -5.51 -6.81
CA GLN A 65 5.53 -6.79 -6.12
C GLN A 65 4.22 -7.56 -5.83
N ILE A 66 3.44 -7.81 -6.88
CA ILE A 66 2.15 -8.51 -6.77
C ILE A 66 2.39 -10.02 -6.61
N THR A 67 1.67 -10.68 -5.69
CA THR A 67 1.70 -12.15 -5.53
C THR A 67 0.97 -12.82 -6.69
N GLU A 68 1.22 -14.12 -6.92
CA GLU A 68 0.48 -14.88 -7.92
C GLU A 68 -1.02 -14.99 -7.56
N GLU A 69 -1.34 -15.13 -6.27
CA GLU A 69 -2.73 -15.18 -5.80
C GLU A 69 -3.49 -13.87 -6.08
N THR A 70 -2.88 -12.73 -5.77
CA THR A 70 -3.47 -11.41 -6.06
C THR A 70 -3.60 -11.19 -7.56
N ALA A 71 -2.62 -11.62 -8.36
CA ALA A 71 -2.72 -11.53 -9.82
C ALA A 71 -3.90 -12.34 -10.37
N ARG A 72 -4.10 -13.58 -9.91
CA ARG A 72 -5.27 -14.39 -10.30
C ARG A 72 -6.58 -13.74 -9.86
N HIS A 73 -6.64 -13.23 -8.64
CA HIS A 73 -7.84 -12.55 -8.12
C HIS A 73 -8.23 -11.34 -8.97
N LEU A 74 -7.24 -10.61 -9.51
CA LEU A 74 -7.44 -9.41 -10.31
C LEU A 74 -7.44 -9.63 -11.83
N GLY A 75 -7.31 -10.89 -12.30
CA GLY A 75 -7.24 -11.22 -13.73
C GLY A 75 -6.00 -10.66 -14.43
N VAL A 76 -4.87 -10.58 -13.72
CA VAL A 76 -3.59 -10.06 -14.23
C VAL A 76 -2.79 -11.16 -14.92
N ALA A 77 -2.54 -11.01 -16.21
CA ALA A 77 -1.80 -11.99 -17.01
C ALA A 77 -0.27 -11.85 -16.90
N ASP A 78 0.25 -10.61 -16.94
CA ASP A 78 1.69 -10.35 -16.83
C ASP A 78 1.98 -9.37 -15.69
N ARG A 79 2.64 -9.88 -14.64
CA ARG A 79 3.06 -9.08 -13.47
C ARG A 79 4.31 -8.21 -13.75
N LEU A 80 5.06 -8.50 -14.81
CA LEU A 80 6.28 -7.76 -15.17
C LEU A 80 6.01 -6.56 -16.08
N ASP A 81 4.86 -6.51 -16.75
CA ASP A 81 4.42 -5.31 -17.44
C ASP A 81 4.14 -4.21 -16.39
N PRO A 82 4.84 -3.05 -16.45
CA PRO A 82 4.69 -2.00 -15.45
C PRO A 82 3.28 -1.40 -15.42
N LYS A 83 2.62 -1.25 -16.57
CA LYS A 83 1.26 -0.68 -16.65
C LYS A 83 0.27 -1.61 -15.96
N VAL A 84 0.35 -2.91 -16.27
CA VAL A 84 -0.51 -3.93 -15.67
C VAL A 84 -0.24 -4.05 -14.16
N SER A 85 1.03 -4.11 -13.77
CA SER A 85 1.45 -4.23 -12.37
C SER A 85 1.02 -3.03 -11.52
N ILE A 86 1.21 -1.80 -12.02
CA ILE A 86 0.77 -0.56 -11.34
C ILE A 86 -0.75 -0.55 -11.15
N LEU A 87 -1.50 -0.82 -12.22
CA LEU A 87 -2.97 -0.82 -12.15
C LEU A 87 -3.49 -1.91 -11.21
N ALA A 88 -2.88 -3.09 -11.22
CA ALA A 88 -3.21 -4.19 -10.32
C ALA A 88 -2.96 -3.80 -8.85
N GLY A 89 -1.79 -3.23 -8.54
CA GLY A 89 -1.48 -2.75 -7.20
C GLY A 89 -2.44 -1.66 -6.72
N ALA A 90 -2.83 -0.74 -7.61
CA ALA A 90 -3.79 0.31 -7.31
C ALA A 90 -5.19 -0.25 -7.02
N ARG A 91 -5.67 -1.20 -7.84
CA ARG A 91 -6.94 -1.92 -7.60
C ARG A 91 -6.91 -2.70 -6.30
N TYR A 92 -5.82 -3.43 -6.04
CA TYR A 92 -5.68 -4.17 -4.80
C TYR A 92 -5.75 -3.26 -3.57
N LEU A 93 -5.06 -2.11 -3.59
CA LEU A 93 -5.14 -1.15 -2.50
C LEU A 93 -6.55 -0.54 -2.37
N GLN A 94 -7.24 -0.26 -3.47
CA GLN A 94 -8.64 0.16 -3.46
C GLN A 94 -9.53 -0.91 -2.80
N ASP A 95 -9.39 -2.18 -3.16
CA ASP A 95 -10.14 -3.30 -2.59
C ASP A 95 -9.88 -3.48 -1.09
N LEU A 96 -8.64 -3.28 -0.65
CA LEU A 96 -8.31 -3.30 0.78
C LEU A 96 -8.98 -2.13 1.51
N LYS A 97 -9.00 -0.94 0.89
CA LYS A 97 -9.73 0.20 1.44
C LYS A 97 -11.23 -0.07 1.49
N THR A 98 -11.86 -0.77 0.55
CA THR A 98 -13.30 -1.07 0.62
C THR A 98 -13.63 -2.11 1.70
N LYS A 99 -12.73 -3.06 1.96
CA LYS A 99 -12.87 -4.07 3.03
C LYS A 99 -12.78 -3.50 4.45
N LEU A 100 -12.20 -2.32 4.63
CA LEU A 100 -12.13 -1.67 5.95
C LEU A 100 -13.51 -1.11 6.38
N PRO A 101 -13.87 -1.18 7.68
CA PRO A 101 -15.10 -0.58 8.19
C PRO A 101 -15.31 0.85 7.73
N ALA A 102 -16.53 1.20 7.31
CA ALA A 102 -16.86 2.51 6.74
C ALA A 102 -16.59 3.69 7.68
N ARG A 103 -16.63 3.47 9.00
CA ARG A 103 -16.33 4.48 10.03
C ARG A 103 -14.86 4.93 10.07
N ILE A 104 -13.94 4.16 9.48
CA ILE A 104 -12.52 4.52 9.43
C ILE A 104 -12.33 5.57 8.33
N THR A 105 -11.99 6.79 8.74
CA THR A 105 -11.82 7.93 7.85
C THR A 105 -10.37 8.11 7.41
N GLU A 106 -10.16 8.93 6.38
CA GLU A 106 -8.81 9.39 6.04
C GLU A 106 -8.23 10.30 7.13
N PRO A 107 -6.90 10.30 7.34
CA PRO A 107 -5.89 9.56 6.58
C PRO A 107 -5.65 8.12 7.07
N ASP A 108 -6.20 7.74 8.21
CA ASP A 108 -5.96 6.42 8.85
C ASP A 108 -6.45 5.25 8.00
N ARG A 109 -7.55 5.43 7.24
CA ARG A 109 -8.05 4.44 6.29
C ARG A 109 -6.96 4.01 5.29
N THR A 110 -6.20 4.97 4.76
CA THR A 110 -5.09 4.67 3.84
C THR A 110 -3.96 3.92 4.54
N TRP A 111 -3.56 4.34 5.74
CA TRP A 111 -2.45 3.70 6.47
C TRP A 111 -2.77 2.28 6.91
N LEU A 112 -4.01 2.05 7.37
CA LEU A 112 -4.51 0.71 7.69
C LEU A 112 -4.59 -0.15 6.44
N ALA A 113 -5.06 0.38 5.31
CA ALA A 113 -5.08 -0.39 4.06
C ALA A 113 -3.67 -0.75 3.55
N LEU A 114 -2.68 0.13 3.70
CA LEU A 114 -1.28 -0.21 3.39
C LEU A 114 -0.72 -1.28 4.35
N ALA A 115 -1.10 -1.26 5.62
CA ALA A 115 -0.73 -2.34 6.53
C ALA A 115 -1.33 -3.68 6.08
N ALA A 116 -2.63 -3.69 5.70
CA ALA A 116 -3.26 -4.87 5.11
C ALA A 116 -2.66 -5.28 3.76
N PHE A 117 -2.13 -4.34 2.97
CA PHE A 117 -1.43 -4.65 1.72
C PHE A 117 -0.22 -5.53 2.00
N ASN A 118 0.50 -5.24 3.09
CA ASN A 118 1.72 -5.97 3.46
C ASN A 118 1.45 -7.26 4.26
N ILE A 119 0.49 -7.26 5.20
CA ILE A 119 0.27 -8.40 6.12
C ILE A 119 -1.05 -9.16 5.88
N GLY A 120 -1.88 -8.69 4.96
CA GLY A 120 -3.23 -9.20 4.75
C GLY A 120 -4.27 -8.59 5.71
N VAL A 121 -5.51 -8.50 5.24
CA VAL A 121 -6.63 -7.91 5.99
C VAL A 121 -6.98 -8.70 7.25
N ALA A 122 -6.78 -10.02 7.24
CA ALA A 122 -7.09 -10.90 8.36
C ALA A 122 -6.24 -10.57 9.61
N HIS A 123 -4.92 -10.50 9.44
CA HIS A 123 -4.02 -10.13 10.53
C HIS A 123 -4.10 -8.65 10.90
N LEU A 124 -4.46 -7.77 9.96
CA LEU A 124 -4.81 -6.40 10.33
C LEU A 124 -6.01 -6.37 11.27
N GLU A 125 -7.04 -7.18 11.03
CA GLU A 125 -8.21 -7.24 11.89
C GLU A 125 -7.87 -7.79 13.28
N ASP A 126 -7.03 -8.82 13.37
CA ASP A 126 -6.50 -9.29 14.66
C ASP A 126 -5.79 -8.15 15.43
N ALA A 127 -5.00 -7.34 14.74
CA ALA A 127 -4.33 -6.19 15.35
C ALA A 127 -5.32 -5.10 15.81
N ARG A 128 -6.39 -4.85 15.04
CA ARG A 128 -7.46 -3.90 15.44
C ARG A 128 -8.19 -4.38 16.68
N ILE A 129 -8.57 -5.66 16.72
CA ILE A 129 -9.18 -6.28 17.90
C ILE A 129 -8.24 -6.19 19.11
N LEU A 130 -6.95 -6.46 18.91
CA LEU A 130 -5.95 -6.35 19.98
C LEU A 130 -5.80 -4.90 20.48
N ALA A 131 -5.82 -3.90 19.58
CA ALA A 131 -5.79 -2.49 19.97
C ALA A 131 -6.99 -2.16 20.87
N GLN A 132 -8.19 -2.60 20.48
CA GLN A 132 -9.40 -2.40 21.28
C GLN A 132 -9.32 -3.10 22.65
N LYS A 133 -8.87 -4.35 22.71
CA LYS A 133 -8.66 -5.09 23.97
C LYS A 133 -7.69 -4.36 24.91
N ARG A 134 -6.71 -3.65 24.34
CA ARG A 134 -5.73 -2.84 25.07
C ARG A 134 -6.17 -1.39 25.28
N LYS A 135 -7.48 -1.10 25.16
CA LYS A 135 -8.08 0.22 25.37
C LYS A 135 -7.56 1.32 24.41
N GLY A 136 -6.99 0.93 23.27
CA GLY A 136 -6.65 1.84 22.17
C GLY A 136 -7.79 1.96 21.16
N ASN A 137 -7.66 2.88 20.21
CA ASN A 137 -8.63 3.07 19.14
C ASN A 137 -8.31 2.16 17.93
N PRO A 138 -9.16 1.18 17.58
CA PRO A 138 -8.93 0.27 16.45
C PRO A 138 -9.02 0.94 15.07
N ASP A 139 -9.49 2.19 15.01
CA ASP A 139 -9.67 2.95 13.78
C ASP A 139 -8.53 3.95 13.53
N LEU A 140 -7.60 4.10 14.48
CA LEU A 140 -6.41 4.93 14.35
C LEU A 140 -5.17 4.09 14.04
N TRP A 141 -4.46 4.44 12.97
CA TRP A 141 -3.20 3.80 12.62
C TRP A 141 -2.17 3.92 13.75
N SER A 142 -2.12 5.07 14.44
CA SER A 142 -1.18 5.30 15.54
C SER A 142 -1.30 4.30 16.68
N ASP A 143 -2.51 3.77 16.93
CA ASP A 143 -2.76 2.77 17.96
C ASP A 143 -2.59 1.34 17.44
N VAL A 144 -3.12 1.04 16.25
CA VAL A 144 -2.94 -0.28 15.60
C VAL A 144 -1.46 -0.58 15.34
N LYS A 145 -0.67 0.42 14.94
CA LYS A 145 0.78 0.33 14.76
C LYS A 145 1.52 -0.17 16.00
N LYS A 146 1.08 0.21 17.21
CA LYS A 146 1.73 -0.17 18.47
C LYS A 146 1.56 -1.65 18.77
N VAL A 147 0.43 -2.23 18.37
CA VAL A 147 0.07 -3.61 18.71
C VAL A 147 0.34 -4.61 17.60
N LEU A 148 0.45 -4.18 16.34
CA LEU A 148 0.79 -5.05 15.22
C LEU A 148 2.00 -5.97 15.51
N PRO A 149 3.17 -5.46 15.95
CA PRO A 149 4.33 -6.30 16.25
C PRO A 149 4.10 -7.35 17.34
N LEU A 150 3.11 -7.14 18.21
CA LEU A 150 2.78 -8.06 19.30
C LEU A 150 2.23 -9.39 18.75
N LEU A 151 1.63 -9.41 17.56
CA LEU A 151 1.15 -10.64 16.89
C LEU A 151 2.27 -11.62 16.51
N ALA A 152 3.54 -11.27 16.70
CA ALA A 152 4.65 -12.20 16.58
C ALA A 152 4.93 -13.00 17.87
N LEU A 153 4.36 -12.59 19.01
CA LEU A 153 4.62 -13.20 20.33
C LEU A 153 3.51 -14.20 20.69
N PRO A 154 3.83 -15.41 21.22
CA PRO A 154 2.85 -16.44 21.57
C PRO A 154 1.69 -15.93 22.42
N GLU A 155 2.00 -15.11 23.43
CA GLU A 155 1.02 -14.55 24.37
C GLU A 155 -0.14 -13.79 23.69
N TYR A 156 0.08 -13.24 22.48
CA TYR A 156 -0.94 -12.53 21.72
C TYR A 156 -1.49 -13.35 20.56
N HIS A 157 -0.64 -14.06 19.81
CA HIS A 157 -1.10 -14.71 18.59
C HIS A 157 -1.88 -16.00 18.84
N GLU A 158 -1.68 -16.68 19.97
CA GLU A 158 -2.51 -17.82 20.37
C GLU A 158 -3.97 -17.41 20.65
N GLN A 159 -4.19 -16.13 20.98
CA GLN A 159 -5.53 -15.56 21.19
C GLN A 159 -6.10 -14.86 19.95
N ALA A 160 -5.29 -14.73 18.89
CA ALA A 160 -5.68 -14.09 17.64
C ALA A 160 -6.41 -15.10 16.74
N LYS A 161 -7.40 -14.65 15.97
CA LYS A 161 -8.22 -15.55 15.15
C LYS A 161 -7.39 -16.21 14.04
N TYR A 162 -6.43 -15.48 13.47
CA TYR A 162 -5.60 -15.95 12.37
C TYR A 162 -4.19 -16.34 12.80
N GLY A 163 -3.89 -16.30 14.10
CA GLY A 163 -2.63 -16.80 14.65
C GLY A 163 -1.43 -15.88 14.41
N TYR A 164 -0.25 -16.50 14.30
CA TYR A 164 1.04 -15.83 14.19
C TYR A 164 1.11 -14.89 12.98
N ALA A 165 1.64 -13.68 13.19
CA ALA A 165 1.93 -12.74 12.11
C ALA A 165 3.22 -11.95 12.36
N ARG A 166 3.99 -11.68 11.28
CA ARG A 166 5.20 -10.82 11.34
C ARG A 166 4.83 -9.34 11.37
N GLY A 167 4.13 -8.91 12.41
CA GLY A 167 3.53 -7.56 12.53
C GLY A 167 4.51 -6.38 12.55
N GLY A 168 5.82 -6.61 12.72
CA GLY A 168 6.83 -5.56 12.56
C GLY A 168 7.02 -5.09 11.11
N MET A 169 6.86 -5.99 10.14
CA MET A 169 7.05 -5.69 8.71
C MET A 169 6.06 -4.63 8.16
N PRO A 170 4.73 -4.74 8.39
CA PRO A 170 3.79 -3.73 7.89
C PRO A 170 4.03 -2.35 8.52
N VAL A 171 4.49 -2.30 9.78
CA VAL A 171 4.82 -1.02 10.43
C VAL A 171 5.97 -0.31 9.71
N VAL A 172 7.05 -1.04 9.42
CA VAL A 172 8.20 -0.49 8.68
C VAL A 172 7.79 -0.10 7.26
N PHE A 173 6.98 -0.94 6.60
CA PHE A 173 6.47 -0.68 5.27
C PHE A 173 5.67 0.63 5.21
N VAL A 174 4.67 0.80 6.07
CA VAL A 174 3.84 2.02 6.11
C VAL A 174 4.67 3.26 6.43
N ASP A 175 5.60 3.18 7.38
CA ASP A 175 6.46 4.31 7.74
C ASP A 175 7.35 4.75 6.56
N ARG A 176 7.92 3.81 5.81
CA ARG A 176 8.73 4.12 4.62
C ARG A 176 7.88 4.70 3.48
N VAL A 177 6.73 4.10 3.18
CA VAL A 177 5.80 4.63 2.16
C VAL A 177 5.39 6.06 2.50
N ARG A 178 5.06 6.35 3.76
CA ARG A 178 4.73 7.72 4.21
C ARG A 178 5.89 8.69 3.97
N GLY A 179 7.11 8.29 4.30
CA GLY A 179 8.27 9.15 4.07
C GLY A 179 8.54 9.43 2.59
N TYR A 180 8.41 8.43 1.71
CA TYR A 180 8.50 8.64 0.25
C TYR A 180 7.37 9.52 -0.27
N TYR A 181 6.15 9.29 0.21
CA TYR A 181 4.96 10.07 -0.16
C TYR A 181 5.12 11.55 0.23
N ASP A 182 5.61 11.83 1.44
CA ASP A 182 5.89 13.20 1.89
C ASP A 182 6.92 13.91 1.01
N ILE A 183 7.94 13.20 0.53
CA ILE A 183 8.92 13.76 -0.41
C ILE A 183 8.24 14.03 -1.77
N LEU A 184 7.47 13.09 -2.29
CA LEU A 184 6.75 13.24 -3.55
C LEU A 184 5.75 14.40 -3.51
N LEU A 185 5.00 14.58 -2.43
CA LEU A 185 4.07 15.70 -2.25
C LEU A 185 4.76 17.08 -2.36
N ARG A 186 6.03 17.18 -1.96
CA ARG A 186 6.82 18.43 -2.04
C ARG A 186 7.42 18.70 -3.43
N HIS A 187 7.67 17.66 -4.22
CA HIS A 187 8.42 17.78 -5.48
C HIS A 187 7.56 17.58 -6.72
N GLU A 188 6.43 16.89 -6.60
CA GLU A 188 5.58 16.51 -7.73
C GLU A 188 4.18 17.11 -7.61
N PRO A 189 3.67 17.73 -8.69
CA PRO A 189 2.35 18.34 -8.68
C PRO A 189 1.24 17.28 -8.57
N ALA A 190 0.11 17.67 -7.97
CA ALA A 190 -1.08 16.85 -8.00
C ALA A 190 -1.55 16.63 -9.45
N PHE A 191 -2.03 15.41 -9.75
CA PHE A 191 -2.60 15.13 -11.06
C PHE A 191 -3.96 15.80 -11.20
N LYS A 192 -4.11 16.64 -12.23
CA LYS A 192 -5.37 17.28 -12.62
C LYS A 192 -5.70 16.84 -14.04
N PRO A 193 -6.63 15.88 -14.24
CA PRO A 193 -7.08 15.50 -15.58
C PRO A 193 -7.64 16.74 -16.30
N ARG A 194 -7.18 16.99 -17.53
CA ARG A 194 -7.62 18.17 -18.32
C ARG A 194 -9.08 18.06 -18.78
N LEU A 195 -9.67 16.86 -18.74
CA LEU A 195 -11.08 16.58 -18.98
C LEU A 195 -11.53 15.52 -17.97
N ARG A 196 -12.62 15.76 -17.22
CA ARG A 196 -13.28 14.68 -16.49
C ARG A 196 -13.85 13.73 -17.53
N ALA A 197 -13.43 12.46 -17.52
CA ALA A 197 -14.23 11.43 -18.17
C ALA A 197 -15.63 11.52 -17.53
N PHE A 198 -16.64 11.81 -18.33
CA PHE A 198 -18.03 11.79 -17.87
C PHE A 198 -18.29 10.41 -17.27
N PRO A 199 -18.97 10.30 -16.10
CA PRO A 199 -19.49 9.02 -15.68
C PRO A 199 -20.35 8.51 -16.83
N SER A 200 -20.05 7.31 -17.33
CA SER A 200 -20.89 6.64 -18.29
C SER A 200 -22.24 6.35 -17.63
N GLU A 201 -23.18 7.26 -17.78
CA GLU A 201 -24.61 6.98 -17.60
C GLU A 201 -25.07 6.12 -18.78
N VAL A 202 -24.90 4.80 -18.69
CA VAL A 202 -25.57 3.76 -19.51
C VAL A 202 -25.42 2.46 -18.68
N SER A 203 -26.43 1.75 -18.17
CA SER A 203 -27.85 1.63 -18.50
C SER A 203 -28.65 1.18 -17.26
N ARG A 204 -29.96 1.43 -17.38
CA ARG A 204 -31.11 0.92 -16.61
C ARG A 204 -30.97 -0.45 -15.97
#